data_AF-A0A5B0DQK6-F1
#
_entry.id   AF-A0A5B0DQK6-F1
#
_cell.length_a   1.000
_cell.length_b   1.000
_cell.length_c   1.000
_cell.angle_alpha   90.00
_cell.angle_beta   90.00
_cell.angle_gamma   90.00
#
_symmetry.space_group_name_H-M   'P 1'
#
loop_
_entity.id
_entity.type
_entity.pdbx_description
1 polymer ?
#
loop_
_entity_poly.entity_id
_entity_poly.type
_entity_poly.pdbx_seq_one_letter_code
_entity_poly.pdbx_strand_id
1 'polypeptide(L)'
;MPAKFILLGIVALPLVEIGVFIAVGEAIGIGWTLALVVLSFILGIVLLRRQGYSTLQSAQAQMRAGVAPDREIVHAAMIFIAALLLIIPGFVTDFFGLLLFLSPVRDFLWTRARRHMVVETTMTREGTRNPASTDSGVIDLQDDEFSRRDDNSPWSRDDAGDGPDRLR
;
A
#
# COMPACT_ATOMS: atom_id res chain seq x y z
N MET A 1 -11.82 20.09 14.58
CA MET A 1 -13.07 20.37 13.85
C MET A 1 -13.48 19.34 12.77
N PRO A 2 -12.65 18.40 12.26
CA PRO A 2 -13.07 17.49 11.18
C PRO A 2 -14.05 16.40 11.63
N ALA A 3 -14.00 15.97 12.90
CA ALA A 3 -14.86 14.93 13.44
C ALA A 3 -16.37 15.23 13.33
N LYS A 4 -16.76 16.52 13.43
CA LYS A 4 -18.17 16.94 13.30
C LYS A 4 -18.70 16.75 11.88
N PHE A 5 -17.87 17.01 10.86
CA PHE A 5 -18.25 16.79 9.46
C PHE A 5 -18.36 15.31 9.11
N ILE A 6 -17.47 14.47 9.66
CA ILE A 6 -17.55 13.02 9.50
C ILE A 6 -18.84 12.48 10.13
N LEU A 7 -19.15 12.88 11.36
CA LEU A 7 -20.39 12.51 12.04
C LEU A 7 -21.62 12.94 11.24
N LEU A 8 -21.63 14.18 10.72
CA LEU A 8 -22.71 14.70 9.88
C LEU A 8 -22.89 13.85 8.62
N GLY A 9 -21.79 13.48 7.95
CA GLY A 9 -21.84 12.62 6.76
C GLY A 9 -22.41 11.24 7.04
N ILE A 10 -22.02 10.61 8.16
CA ILE A 10 -22.52 9.29 8.58
C ILE A 10 -24.04 9.30 8.80
N VAL A 11 -24.59 10.41 9.31
CA VAL A 11 -26.04 10.56 9.53
C VAL A 11 -26.77 11.01 8.26
N ALA A 12 -26.18 11.91 7.49
CA ALA A 12 -26.79 12.46 6.27
C ALA A 12 -26.90 11.41 5.16
N LEU A 13 -25.90 10.54 5.01
CA LEU A 13 -25.88 9.51 3.97
C LEU A 13 -27.11 8.59 4.00
N PRO A 14 -27.47 7.92 5.12
CA PRO A 14 -28.66 7.08 5.17
C PRO A 14 -29.97 7.87 5.01
N LEU A 15 -30.02 9.13 5.45
CA LEU A 15 -31.21 9.97 5.25
C LEU A 15 -31.42 10.30 3.77
N VAL A 16 -30.34 10.63 3.05
CA VAL A 16 -30.39 10.83 1.60
C VAL A 16 -30.80 9.54 0.91
N GLU A 17 -30.28 8.38 1.34
CA GLU A 17 -30.65 7.11 0.74
C GLU A 17 -32.13 6.78 0.90
N ILE A 18 -32.69 6.98 2.10
CA ILE A 18 -34.12 6.78 2.34
C ILE A 18 -34.94 7.69 1.41
N GLY A 19 -34.53 8.96 1.25
CA GLY A 19 -35.19 9.89 0.33
C GLY A 19 -35.17 9.43 -1.12
N VAL A 20 -34.02 8.95 -1.60
CA VAL A 20 -33.88 8.41 -2.97
C VAL A 20 -34.68 7.13 -3.13
N PHE A 21 -34.66 6.22 -2.15
CA PHE A 21 -35.47 5.01 -2.15
C PHE A 21 -36.95 5.29 -2.30
N ILE A 22 -37.47 6.28 -1.57
CA ILE A 22 -38.87 6.69 -1.66
C ILE A 22 -39.14 7.28 -3.05
N ALA A 23 -38.30 8.19 -3.54
CA ALA A 23 -38.48 8.82 -4.84
C ALA A 23 -38.48 7.82 -6.00
N VAL A 24 -37.55 6.87 -5.99
CA VAL A 24 -37.50 5.80 -7.00
C VAL A 24 -38.68 4.83 -6.81
N GLY A 25 -39.04 4.52 -5.56
CA GLY A 25 -40.19 3.69 -5.21
C GLY A 25 -41.51 4.25 -5.75
N GLU A 26 -41.66 5.57 -5.72
CA GLU A 26 -42.80 6.29 -6.29
C GLU A 26 -42.74 6.34 -7.83
N ALA A 27 -41.55 6.51 -8.42
CA ALA A 27 -41.38 6.63 -9.86
C ALA A 27 -41.60 5.32 -10.65
N ILE A 28 -41.11 4.17 -10.13
CA ILE A 28 -41.16 2.88 -10.83
C ILE A 28 -41.89 1.77 -10.07
N GLY A 29 -42.29 2.03 -8.82
CA GLY A 29 -42.99 1.06 -7.97
C GLY A 29 -42.07 0.25 -7.07
N ILE A 30 -42.55 -0.07 -5.86
CA ILE A 30 -41.78 -0.74 -4.80
C ILE A 30 -41.26 -2.12 -5.22
N GLY A 31 -42.02 -2.88 -6.02
CA GLY A 31 -41.59 -4.19 -6.49
C GLY A 31 -40.32 -4.12 -7.37
N TRP A 32 -40.27 -3.14 -8.28
CA TRP A 32 -39.11 -2.92 -9.14
C TRP A 32 -37.91 -2.35 -8.38
N THR A 33 -38.14 -1.48 -7.38
CA THR A 33 -37.03 -0.97 -6.56
C THR A 33 -36.38 -2.06 -5.72
N LEU A 34 -37.17 -2.95 -5.12
CA LEU A 34 -36.64 -4.12 -4.41
C LEU A 34 -35.88 -5.05 -5.36
N ALA A 35 -36.36 -5.25 -6.58
CA ALA A 35 -35.65 -6.05 -7.58
C ALA A 35 -34.29 -5.44 -7.93
N LEU A 36 -34.20 -4.11 -8.09
CA LEU A 36 -32.95 -3.39 -8.34
C LEU A 36 -31.96 -3.55 -7.18
N VAL A 37 -32.44 -3.45 -5.93
CA VAL A 37 -31.63 -3.68 -4.73
C VAL A 37 -31.06 -5.10 -4.68
N VAL A 38 -31.90 -6.10 -4.93
CA VAL A 38 -31.45 -7.49 -4.96
C VAL A 38 -30.43 -7.69 -6.09
N LEU A 39 -30.67 -7.09 -7.25
CA LEU A 39 -29.75 -7.15 -8.38
C LEU A 39 -28.40 -6.51 -8.05
N SER A 40 -28.38 -5.31 -7.43
CA SER A 40 -27.13 -4.64 -7.03
C SER A 40 -26.38 -5.45 -5.97
N PHE A 41 -27.09 -6.01 -4.99
CA PHE A 41 -26.50 -6.90 -3.98
C PHE A 41 -25.82 -8.13 -4.60
N ILE A 42 -26.52 -8.82 -5.51
CA ILE A 42 -25.97 -9.98 -6.23
C ILE A 42 -24.75 -9.55 -7.04
N LEU A 43 -24.83 -8.41 -7.72
CA LEU A 43 -23.72 -7.86 -8.48
C LEU A 43 -22.51 -7.61 -7.58
N GLY A 44 -22.69 -6.98 -6.42
CA GLY A 44 -21.64 -6.77 -5.40
C GLY A 44 -20.93 -8.06 -4.99
N ILE A 45 -21.69 -9.12 -4.74
CA ILE A 45 -21.13 -10.45 -4.40
C ILE A 45 -20.36 -11.05 -5.58
N VAL A 46 -20.92 -11.00 -6.79
CA VAL A 46 -20.28 -11.52 -8.01
C VAL A 46 -18.98 -10.77 -8.29
N LEU A 47 -18.96 -9.46 -8.10
CA LEU A 47 -17.80 -8.58 -8.24
C LEU A 47 -16.69 -8.98 -7.27
N LEU A 48 -17.04 -9.13 -5.99
CA LEU A 48 -16.10 -9.54 -4.95
C LEU A 48 -15.49 -10.91 -5.25
N ARG A 49 -16.31 -11.87 -5.68
CA ARG A 49 -15.83 -13.20 -6.08
C ARG A 49 -14.91 -13.11 -7.31
N ARG A 50 -15.38 -12.53 -8.42
CA ARG A 50 -14.63 -12.58 -9.69
C ARG A 50 -13.31 -11.80 -9.64
N GLN A 51 -13.33 -10.57 -9.15
CA GLN A 51 -12.13 -9.72 -9.14
C GLN A 51 -11.29 -9.84 -7.86
N GLY A 52 -11.91 -10.20 -6.73
CA GLY A 52 -11.16 -10.48 -5.50
C GLY A 52 -10.17 -11.62 -5.71
N TYR A 53 -10.63 -12.77 -6.23
CA TYR A 53 -9.76 -13.93 -6.43
C TYR A 53 -8.63 -13.68 -7.45
N SER A 54 -8.89 -12.99 -8.56
CA SER A 54 -7.83 -12.71 -9.55
C SER A 54 -6.74 -11.81 -8.98
N THR A 55 -7.12 -10.77 -8.21
CA THR A 55 -6.17 -9.82 -7.63
C THR A 55 -5.31 -10.47 -6.56
N LEU A 56 -5.90 -11.35 -5.74
CA LEU A 56 -5.18 -12.17 -4.78
C LEU A 56 -4.16 -13.11 -5.45
N GLN A 57 -4.52 -13.74 -6.57
CA GLN A 57 -3.59 -14.59 -7.32
C GLN A 57 -2.42 -13.79 -7.90
N SER A 58 -2.69 -12.62 -8.47
CA SER A 58 -1.65 -11.73 -8.99
C SER A 58 -0.71 -11.23 -7.90
N ALA A 59 -1.25 -10.84 -6.73
CA ALA A 59 -0.45 -10.44 -5.57
C ALA A 59 0.44 -11.60 -5.08
N GLN A 60 -0.10 -12.82 -4.97
CA GLN A 60 0.68 -14.01 -4.59
C GLN A 60 1.79 -14.32 -5.59
N ALA A 61 1.55 -14.13 -6.89
CA ALA A 61 2.56 -14.34 -7.93
C ALA A 61 3.73 -13.36 -7.80
N GLN A 62 3.46 -12.09 -7.50
CA GLN A 62 4.49 -11.06 -7.31
C GLN A 62 5.30 -11.26 -6.03
N MET A 63 4.63 -11.64 -4.93
CA MET A 63 5.31 -12.01 -3.68
C MET A 63 6.27 -13.19 -3.89
N ARG A 64 5.87 -14.20 -4.67
CA ARG A 64 6.75 -15.33 -5.04
C ARG A 64 7.92 -14.90 -5.92
N ALA A 65 7.77 -13.84 -6.70
CA ALA A 65 8.83 -13.26 -7.52
C ALA A 65 9.76 -12.31 -6.73
N GLY A 66 9.55 -12.12 -5.42
CA GLY A 66 10.34 -11.21 -4.59
C GLY A 66 10.06 -9.73 -4.83
N VAL A 67 8.97 -9.40 -5.53
CA VAL A 67 8.54 -8.01 -5.81
C VAL A 67 7.42 -7.63 -4.84
N ALA A 68 7.52 -6.44 -4.24
CA ALA A 68 6.46 -5.90 -3.40
C ALA A 68 5.20 -5.61 -4.27
N PRO A 69 4.01 -6.11 -3.89
CA PRO A 69 2.78 -5.94 -4.69
C PRO A 69 1.98 -4.70 -4.26
N ASP A 70 2.62 -3.53 -4.23
CA ASP A 70 2.01 -2.28 -3.74
C ASP A 70 0.80 -1.83 -4.56
N ARG A 71 0.81 -2.06 -5.89
CA ARG A 71 -0.32 -1.72 -6.76
C ARG A 71 -1.51 -2.66 -6.55
N GLU A 72 -1.24 -3.96 -6.41
CA GLU A 72 -2.26 -5.01 -6.30
C GLU A 72 -2.98 -4.93 -4.96
N ILE A 73 -2.28 -4.56 -3.88
CA ILE A 73 -2.89 -4.36 -2.56
C ILE A 73 -3.90 -3.19 -2.61
N VAL A 74 -3.52 -2.07 -3.21
CA VAL A 74 -4.43 -0.91 -3.35
C VAL A 74 -5.62 -1.27 -4.24
N HIS A 75 -5.39 -1.97 -5.35
CA HIS A 75 -6.47 -2.38 -6.23
C HIS A 75 -7.43 -3.37 -5.55
N ALA A 76 -6.91 -4.33 -4.77
CA ALA A 76 -7.70 -5.25 -3.97
C ALA A 76 -8.55 -4.51 -2.92
N ALA A 77 -7.98 -3.53 -2.24
CA ALA A 77 -8.70 -2.70 -1.27
C ALA A 77 -9.83 -1.90 -1.95
N MET A 78 -9.58 -1.31 -3.13
CA MET A 78 -10.59 -0.59 -3.90
C MET A 78 -11.74 -1.51 -4.36
N ILE A 79 -11.44 -2.73 -4.81
CA ILE A 79 -12.45 -3.75 -5.16
C ILE A 79 -13.29 -4.11 -3.95
N PHE A 80 -12.65 -4.34 -2.80
CA PHE A 80 -13.35 -4.70 -1.57
C PHE A 80 -14.27 -3.58 -1.08
N ILE A 81 -13.78 -2.34 -1.06
CA ILE A 81 -14.58 -1.17 -0.71
C ILE A 81 -15.76 -1.03 -1.68
N ALA A 82 -15.52 -1.10 -3.00
CA ALA A 82 -16.60 -1.04 -3.99
C ALA A 82 -17.66 -2.13 -3.80
N ALA A 83 -17.24 -3.37 -3.49
CA ALA A 83 -18.15 -4.47 -3.22
C ALA A 83 -18.94 -4.27 -1.93
N LEU A 84 -18.30 -3.81 -0.84
CA LEU A 84 -18.99 -3.48 0.40
C LEU A 84 -20.03 -2.38 0.20
N LEU A 85 -19.70 -1.37 -0.60
CA LEU A 85 -20.62 -0.29 -0.96
C LEU A 85 -21.85 -0.81 -1.72
N LEU A 86 -21.69 -1.78 -2.63
CA LEU A 86 -22.83 -2.42 -3.33
C LEU A 86 -23.61 -3.43 -2.47
N ILE A 87 -22.98 -3.99 -1.44
CA ILE A 87 -23.61 -4.98 -0.54
C ILE A 87 -24.55 -4.31 0.45
N ILE A 88 -24.30 -3.06 0.83
CA ILE A 88 -25.22 -2.25 1.66
C ILE A 88 -26.07 -1.43 0.69
N PRO A 89 -27.28 -1.88 0.34
CA PRO A 89 -28.03 -1.27 -0.75
C PRO A 89 -28.44 0.15 -0.39
N GLY A 90 -27.94 1.08 -1.19
CA GLY A 90 -28.28 2.50 -1.14
C GLY A 90 -28.10 3.01 -2.56
N PHE A 91 -29.15 3.45 -3.24
CA PHE A 91 -29.07 3.85 -4.66
C PHE A 91 -27.91 4.82 -4.95
N VAL A 92 -27.61 5.74 -4.02
CA VAL A 92 -26.46 6.65 -4.12
C VAL A 92 -25.14 5.91 -3.91
N THR A 93 -25.08 5.05 -2.90
CA THR A 93 -23.93 4.23 -2.54
C THR A 93 -23.60 3.20 -3.63
N ASP A 94 -24.61 2.62 -4.29
CA ASP A 94 -24.54 1.73 -5.43
C ASP A 94 -23.97 2.47 -6.65
N PHE A 95 -24.41 3.71 -6.90
CA PHE A 95 -23.83 4.55 -7.96
C PHE A 95 -22.33 4.77 -7.73
N PHE A 96 -21.92 5.14 -6.52
CA PHE A 96 -20.50 5.32 -6.19
C PHE A 96 -19.73 3.99 -6.19
N GLY A 97 -20.33 2.89 -5.73
CA GLY A 97 -19.75 1.56 -5.75
C GLY A 97 -19.48 1.07 -7.18
N LEU A 98 -20.45 1.26 -8.09
CA LEU A 98 -20.31 0.97 -9.51
C LEU A 98 -19.31 1.91 -10.18
N LEU A 99 -19.30 3.20 -9.83
CA LEU A 99 -18.35 4.16 -10.37
C LEU A 99 -16.91 3.80 -9.97
N LEU A 100 -16.67 3.43 -8.71
CA LEU A 100 -15.38 2.94 -8.21
C LEU A 100 -14.99 1.60 -8.83
N PHE A 101 -15.97 0.82 -9.28
CA PHE A 101 -15.73 -0.43 -9.98
C PHE A 101 -15.12 -0.25 -11.37
N LEU A 102 -15.46 0.83 -12.09
CA LEU A 102 -14.92 1.07 -13.43
C LEU A 102 -13.40 1.28 -13.38
N SER A 103 -12.65 0.40 -14.05
CA SER A 103 -11.17 0.49 -14.19
C SER A 103 -10.64 1.89 -14.54
N PRO A 104 -11.22 2.68 -15.47
CA PRO A 104 -10.73 4.03 -15.74
C PRO A 104 -10.83 4.98 -14.54
N VAL A 105 -11.84 4.81 -13.68
CA VAL A 105 -11.98 5.60 -12.45
C VAL A 105 -10.91 5.18 -11.45
N ARG A 106 -10.57 3.88 -11.38
CA ARG A 106 -9.50 3.37 -10.52
C ARG A 106 -8.12 3.89 -10.92
N ASP A 107 -7.81 3.85 -12.20
CA ASP A 107 -6.53 4.34 -12.73
C ASP A 107 -6.42 5.86 -12.59
N PHE A 108 -7.53 6.59 -12.74
CA PHE A 108 -7.59 8.03 -12.47
C PHE A 108 -7.37 8.36 -10.99
N LEU A 109 -8.02 7.63 -10.07
CA LEU A 109 -7.83 7.79 -8.64
C LEU A 109 -6.39 7.47 -8.23
N TRP A 110 -5.80 6.42 -8.78
CA TRP A 110 -4.38 6.07 -8.57
C TRP A 110 -3.45 7.21 -9.00
N THR A 111 -3.66 7.75 -10.19
CA THR A 111 -2.85 8.86 -10.74
C THR A 111 -2.98 10.13 -9.89
N ARG A 112 -4.17 10.39 -9.34
CA ARG A 112 -4.45 11.52 -8.44
C ARG A 112 -3.89 11.31 -7.03
N ALA A 113 -3.97 10.09 -6.50
CA ALA A 113 -3.47 9.70 -5.19
C ALA A 113 -1.94 9.74 -5.13
N ARG A 114 -1.26 9.27 -6.20
CA ARG A 114 0.21 9.36 -6.33
C ARG A 114 0.75 10.80 -6.26
N ARG A 115 -0.06 11.82 -6.59
CA ARG A 115 0.32 13.23 -6.46
C ARG A 115 0.31 13.76 -5.02
N HIS A 116 -0.39 13.10 -4.10
CA HIS A 116 -0.46 13.51 -2.67
C HIS A 116 0.14 12.47 -1.72
N MET A 117 0.43 11.26 -2.20
CA MET A 117 1.43 10.40 -1.58
C MET A 117 2.81 11.01 -1.82
N VAL A 118 3.10 12.10 -1.10
CA VAL A 118 4.44 12.29 -0.57
C VAL A 118 4.66 11.03 0.26
N VAL A 119 5.28 10.05 -0.36
CA VAL A 119 5.98 8.99 0.34
C VAL A 119 7.14 9.72 1.02
N GLU A 120 6.84 10.47 2.09
CA GLU A 120 7.56 10.17 3.31
C GLU A 120 7.11 8.70 3.56
N THR A 121 7.74 7.67 2.99
CA THR A 121 9.11 7.30 3.26
C THR A 121 9.68 8.27 4.29
N THR A 122 9.03 8.32 5.45
CA THR A 122 9.75 8.06 6.68
C THR A 122 10.60 6.86 6.31
N MET A 123 11.79 7.16 5.80
CA MET A 123 12.95 6.35 6.01
C MET A 123 12.96 6.27 7.52
N THR A 124 12.18 5.34 8.08
CA THR A 124 12.60 4.70 9.29
C THR A 124 13.89 4.05 8.84
N ARG A 125 14.96 4.82 8.99
CA ARG A 125 16.34 4.37 9.07
C ARG A 125 16.36 3.47 10.31
N GLU A 126 15.68 2.34 10.21
CA GLU A 126 15.64 1.30 11.20
C GLU A 126 16.63 0.27 10.70
N GLY A 127 17.72 0.19 11.48
CA GLY A 127 18.96 -0.46 11.16
C GLY A 127 18.82 -1.71 10.32
N THR A 128 19.51 -1.66 9.18
CA THR A 128 19.93 -2.79 8.36
C THR A 128 20.41 -3.94 9.26
N ARG A 129 19.51 -4.87 9.58
CA ARG A 129 19.86 -6.14 10.20
C ARG A 129 20.29 -7.05 9.06
N ASN A 130 21.58 -7.00 8.74
CA ASN A 130 22.21 -7.77 7.68
C ASN A 130 22.19 -9.28 8.07
N PRO A 131 21.43 -10.16 7.40
CA PRO A 131 21.62 -11.58 7.56
C PRO A 131 22.87 -11.95 6.76
N ALA A 132 23.95 -12.18 7.51
CA ALA A 132 25.20 -12.83 7.13
C ALA A 132 25.23 -13.33 5.68
N SER A 133 25.90 -12.55 4.84
CA SER A 133 26.51 -12.98 3.60
C SER A 133 27.38 -14.21 3.85
N THR A 134 26.94 -15.33 3.29
CA THR A 134 27.80 -16.44 2.92
C THR A 134 28.89 -15.93 1.98
N ASP A 135 30.14 -16.16 2.39
CA ASP A 135 31.32 -16.30 1.54
C ASP A 135 31.77 -15.08 0.72
N SER A 136 32.59 -14.24 1.34
CA SER A 136 33.87 -13.75 0.79
C SER A 136 34.45 -12.75 1.78
N GLY A 137 35.68 -13.01 2.24
CA GLY A 137 36.40 -12.21 3.25
C GLY A 137 36.87 -10.84 2.75
N VAL A 138 35.95 -10.05 2.20
CA VAL A 138 36.18 -8.65 1.85
C VAL A 138 35.16 -7.84 2.64
N ILE A 139 35.67 -7.13 3.65
CA ILE A 139 34.88 -6.16 4.41
C ILE A 139 35.09 -4.82 3.70
N ASP A 140 34.08 -4.38 2.96
CA ASP A 140 34.04 -3.02 2.42
C ASP A 140 33.69 -2.07 3.57
N LEU A 141 34.70 -1.43 4.14
CA LEU A 141 34.47 -0.36 5.11
C LEU A 141 33.93 0.87 4.37
N GLN A 142 32.85 1.44 4.90
CA GLN A 142 32.32 2.70 4.43
C GLN A 142 33.25 3.84 4.88
N ASP A 143 33.35 4.92 4.11
CA ASP A 143 34.29 6.03 4.34
C ASP A 143 34.14 6.69 5.73
N ASP A 144 32.97 6.55 6.36
CA ASP A 144 32.65 7.04 7.70
C ASP A 144 33.03 6.08 8.84
N GLU A 145 33.30 4.81 8.54
CA GLU A 145 33.78 3.80 9.49
C GLU A 145 35.32 3.82 9.63
N PHE A 146 36.02 4.48 8.69
CA PHE A 146 37.46 4.63 8.73
C PHE A 146 37.88 5.71 9.75
N SER A 147 38.31 5.27 10.94
CA SER A 147 39.02 6.14 11.88
C SER A 147 40.50 5.74 11.98
N ARG A 148 41.39 6.60 11.48
CA ARG A 148 42.83 6.46 11.72
C ARG A 148 43.08 6.86 13.19
N ARG A 149 43.24 5.88 14.08
CA ARG A 149 43.73 6.14 15.44
C ARG A 149 45.18 6.59 15.36
N ASP A 150 45.44 7.80 15.83
CA ASP A 150 46.79 8.33 15.99
C ASP A 150 47.55 7.53 17.07
N ASP A 151 48.51 6.74 16.58
CA ASP A 151 49.93 6.76 16.97
C ASP A 151 50.31 6.67 18.46
N ASN A 152 49.82 5.63 19.14
CA ASN A 152 50.51 5.11 20.32
C ASN A 152 50.58 3.57 20.29
N SER A 153 51.09 3.05 19.17
CA SER A 153 51.43 1.63 19.05
C SER A 153 52.79 1.38 19.72
N PRO A 154 52.91 0.39 20.62
CA PRO A 154 54.17 0.06 21.31
C PRO A 154 55.29 -0.42 20.36
N TRP A 155 54.97 -0.62 19.08
CA TRP A 155 55.87 -1.03 18.00
C TRP A 155 56.44 0.17 17.20
N SER A 156 56.09 1.40 17.56
CA SER A 156 56.58 2.62 16.88
C SER A 156 57.98 3.05 17.31
N ARG A 157 58.69 2.27 18.13
CA ARG A 157 60.01 2.63 18.63
C ARG A 157 61.08 1.66 18.14
N ASP A 158 62.06 2.27 17.48
CA ASP A 158 63.46 1.87 17.39
C ASP A 158 63.82 0.77 16.37
N ASP A 159 63.76 1.09 15.07
CA ASP A 159 64.59 0.45 14.04
C ASP A 159 65.33 1.51 13.19
N ALA A 160 65.78 2.59 13.86
CA ALA A 160 66.71 3.54 13.29
C ALA A 160 68.16 3.14 13.65
N GLY A 161 68.70 2.18 12.91
CA GLY A 161 70.14 2.08 12.70
C GLY A 161 70.81 0.81 13.20
N ASP A 162 70.98 -0.17 12.32
CA ASP A 162 72.28 -0.80 12.13
C ASP A 162 72.43 -1.26 10.67
N GLY A 163 73.49 -0.79 10.02
CA GLY A 163 73.71 -0.92 8.57
C GLY A 163 74.31 -2.27 8.17
N PRO A 164 74.27 -2.64 6.87
CA PRO A 164 74.76 -3.92 6.40
C PRO A 164 76.27 -3.87 6.13
N ASP A 165 77.08 -4.01 7.17
CA ASP A 165 78.52 -4.24 7.03
C ASP A 165 78.90 -5.49 7.80
N ARG A 166 79.23 -6.58 7.08
CA ARG A 166 80.48 -7.37 7.17
C ARG A 166 80.39 -8.59 6.23
N LEU A 167 80.74 -8.37 4.98
CA LEU A 167 81.36 -9.39 4.14
C LEU A 167 82.80 -9.58 4.61
N ARG A 168 83.14 -10.75 5.16
CA ARG A 168 84.37 -11.54 4.94
C ARG A 168 84.56 -12.60 6.02
#